data_AF-A0A9E6JX80-F1
#
_entry.id   AF-A0A9E6JX80-F1
#
_cell.length_a   1.000
_cell.length_b   1.000
_cell.length_c   1.000
_cell.angle_alpha   90.00
_cell.angle_beta   90.00
_cell.angle_gamma   90.00
#
_symmetry.space_group_name_H-M   'P 1'
#
loop_
_entity.id
_entity.type
_entity.pdbx_description
1 polymer ?
#
loop_
_entity_poly.entity_id
_entity_poly.type
_entity_poly.pdbx_seq_one_letter_code
_entity_poly.pdbx_strand_id
1 'polypeptide(L)' 'MKKTIFSILLGISCIYASAQQEARLLRFPAIKGNRVVFSYAGNLYTVDKTGGVARKLT' A
#
# COMPACT_ATOMS: atom_id res chain seq x y z
N MET A 1 17.95 3.22 -38.10
CA MET A 1 18.45 2.32 -37.03
C MET A 1 18.47 2.99 -35.65
N LYS A 2 19.06 4.19 -35.49
CA LYS A 2 19.10 4.87 -34.18
C LYS A 2 17.70 5.25 -33.64
N LYS A 3 16.81 5.73 -34.53
CA LYS A 3 15.42 6.10 -34.19
C LYS A 3 14.56 4.89 -33.82
N THR A 4 14.75 3.75 -34.50
CA THR A 4 14.03 2.51 -34.20
C THR A 4 14.46 1.91 -32.87
N ILE A 5 15.75 1.99 -32.53
CA ILE A 5 16.27 1.59 -31.21
C ILE A 5 15.69 2.47 -30.10
N PHE A 6 15.62 3.78 -30.31
CA PHE A 6 15.04 4.72 -29.32
C PHE A 6 13.55 4.44 -29.07
N SER A 7 12.77 4.18 -30.12
CA SER A 7 11.35 3.82 -29.98
C SER A 7 11.15 2.50 -29.23
N ILE A 8 12.00 1.50 -29.46
CA ILE A 8 11.94 0.22 -28.73
C ILE A 8 12.29 0.42 -27.26
N LEU A 9 13.34 1.20 -26.97
CA LEU A 9 13.76 1.48 -25.60
C LEU A 9 12.68 2.22 -24.81
N LEU A 10 11.99 3.18 -25.44
CA LEU A 10 10.89 3.93 -24.83
C LEU A 10 9.64 3.07 -24.63
N GLY A 11 9.35 2.11 -25.52
CA GLY A 11 8.25 1.17 -25.34
C GLY A 11 8.46 0.21 -24.15
N ILE A 12 9.70 -0.19 -23.91
CA ILE A 12 10.07 -1.09 -22.80
C ILE A 12 9.88 -0.39 -21.44
N SER A 13 10.19 0.91 -21.31
CA SER A 13 10.07 1.62 -20.03
C SER A 13 8.62 1.76 -19.54
N CYS A 14 7.65 1.85 -20.45
CA CYS A 14 6.23 1.92 -20.11
C CYS A 14 5.71 0.68 -19.38
N ILE A 15 6.32 -0.49 -19.60
CA ILE A 15 5.93 -1.75 -18.96
C ILE A 15 6.26 -1.73 -17.45
N TYR A 16 7.26 -0.96 -17.05
CA TYR A 16 7.70 -0.85 -15.66
C TYR A 16 6.98 0.25 -14.85
N ALA A 17 6.05 0.99 -15.48
CA ALA A 17 5.39 2.14 -14.85
C ALA A 17 4.25 1.77 -13.86
N SER A 18 3.96 0.49 -13.64
CA SER A 18 2.78 0.05 -12.87
C SER A 18 3.04 -0.27 -11.38
N ALA A 19 4.00 0.41 -10.72
CA ALA A 19 4.43 0.05 -9.37
C ALA A 19 3.96 0.99 -8.24
N GLN A 20 2.96 1.84 -8.48
CA GLN A 20 2.47 2.75 -7.44
C GLN A 20 1.49 2.02 -6.50
N GLN A 21 2.01 1.33 -5.49
CA GLN A 21 1.20 0.85 -4.38
C GLN A 21 0.56 2.06 -3.70
N GLU A 22 -0.78 2.13 -3.69
CA GLU A 22 -1.49 3.25 -3.08
C GLU A 22 -1.08 3.37 -1.59
N ALA A 23 -0.33 4.43 -1.27
CA ALA A 23 0.10 4.71 0.09
C ALA A 23 -1.09 5.25 0.89
N ARG A 24 -1.90 4.34 1.42
CA ARG A 24 -3.01 4.72 2.30
C ARG A 24 -2.48 4.97 3.70
N LEU A 25 -2.81 6.15 4.23
CA LEU A 25 -2.44 6.52 5.59
C LEU A 25 -3.28 5.74 6.60
N LEU A 26 -2.62 5.20 7.63
CA LEU A 26 -3.26 4.73 8.84
C LEU A 26 -3.83 5.94 9.57
N ARG A 27 -5.11 5.91 9.93
CA ARG A 27 -5.78 7.06 10.57
C ARG A 27 -6.58 6.63 11.79
N PHE A 28 -6.79 7.59 12.69
CA PHE A 28 -7.63 7.45 13.88
C PHE A 28 -7.28 6.24 14.77
N PRO A 29 -6.00 6.07 15.18
CA PRO A 29 -5.65 4.99 16.09
C PRO A 29 -6.30 5.18 17.46
N ALA A 30 -6.82 4.09 18.02
CA ALA A 30 -7.31 4.00 19.39
C ALA A 30 -6.78 2.71 20.04
N ILE A 31 -6.61 2.73 21.37
CA ILE A 31 -6.10 1.58 22.13
C ILE A 31 -7.00 1.24 23.31
N LYS A 32 -7.28 -0.06 23.49
CA LYS A 32 -7.99 -0.60 24.67
C LYS A 32 -7.34 -1.90 25.12
N GLY A 33 -6.76 -1.90 26.31
CA GLY A 33 -6.00 -3.05 26.83
C GLY A 33 -4.84 -3.40 25.89
N ASN A 34 -4.81 -4.65 25.39
CA ASN A 34 -3.79 -5.12 24.47
C ASN A 34 -4.16 -4.98 22.99
N ARG A 35 -5.23 -4.27 22.63
CA ARG A 35 -5.63 -4.10 21.23
C ARG A 35 -5.52 -2.66 20.77
N VAL A 36 -4.90 -2.49 19.61
CA VAL A 36 -4.93 -1.25 18.82
C VAL A 36 -5.98 -1.42 17.73
N VAL A 37 -6.78 -0.38 17.49
CA VAL A 37 -7.76 -0.29 16.41
C VAL A 37 -7.45 0.96 15.59
N PHE A 38 -7.50 0.86 14.26
CA PHE A 38 -7.25 1.99 13.35
C PHE A 38 -8.03 1.83 12.05
N SER A 39 -8.20 2.93 11.32
CA SER A 39 -8.82 2.95 10.00
C SER A 39 -7.77 2.85 8.90
N TYR A 40 -8.04 2.01 7.90
CA TYR A 40 -7.22 1.84 6.70
C TYR A 40 -8.10 1.46 5.50
N ALA A 41 -7.90 2.10 4.35
CA ALA A 41 -8.68 1.81 3.13
C ALA A 41 -10.22 1.81 3.32
N GLY A 42 -10.75 2.70 4.17
CA GLY A 42 -12.20 2.77 4.46
C GLY A 42 -12.73 1.67 5.38
N ASN A 43 -11.86 0.84 5.97
CA ASN A 43 -12.23 -0.27 6.84
C ASN A 43 -11.54 -0.14 8.20
N LEU A 44 -12.09 -0.77 9.23
CA LEU A 44 -11.45 -0.86 10.54
C LEU A 44 -10.56 -2.10 10.63
N TYR A 45 -9.41 -1.95 11.27
CA TYR A 45 -8.46 -3.02 11.53
C TYR A 45 -8.08 -3.06 13.01
N THR A 46 -7.69 -4.24 13.49
CA THR A 46 -7.14 -4.42 14.83
C THR A 46 -5.85 -5.23 14.83
N VAL A 47 -4.95 -4.92 15.76
CA VAL A 47 -3.68 -5.63 15.99
C VAL A 47 -3.36 -5.65 17.49
N ASP A 48 -2.51 -6.57 17.94
CA ASP A 48 -1.99 -6.54 19.30
C ASP A 48 -1.13 -5.28 19.54
N LYS A 49 -1.08 -4.79 20.78
CA LYS A 49 -0.25 -3.66 21.18
C LYS A 49 1.24 -3.91 20.91
N THR A 50 1.70 -5.17 20.96
CA THR A 50 3.08 -5.53 20.60
C THR A 50 3.30 -5.63 19.09
N GLY A 51 2.28 -5.36 18.27
CA GLY A 51 2.32 -5.46 16.82
C GLY A 51 1.89 -6.83 16.29
N GLY A 52 2.25 -7.13 15.04
CA GLY A 52 1.89 -8.37 14.34
C GLY A 52 0.97 -8.13 13.15
N VAL A 53 0.23 -9.17 12.77
CA VAL A 53 -0.65 -9.14 11.59
C VAL A 53 -1.99 -8.48 11.95
N ALA A 54 -2.29 -7.35 11.34
CA ALA A 54 -3.57 -6.67 11.51
C ALA A 54 -4.72 -7.45 10.85
N ARG A 55 -5.89 -7.48 11.51
CA ARG A 55 -7.10 -8.16 11.03
C ARG A 55 -8.20 -7.15 10.74
N LYS A 56 -8.86 -7.30 9.59
CA LYS A 56 -10.00 -6.48 9.17
C LYS A 56 -11.23 -6.78 10.03
N LEU A 57 -11.96 -5.75 10.46
CA LEU A 57 -13.17 -5.85 11.30
C LEU A 57 -14.47 -5.59 10.53
N THR A 58 -14.43 -4.70 9.55
CA THR A 58 -15.53 -4.29 8.66
C THR A 58 -15.03 -4.32 7.25
#